data_AF-A0A1M5KBJ4-F1
#
_entry.id   AF-A0A1M5KBJ4-F1
#
_cell.length_a   1.000
_cell.length_b   1.000
_cell.length_c   1.000
_cell.angle_alpha   90.00
_cell.angle_beta   90.00
_cell.angle_gamma   90.00
#
_symmetry.space_group_name_H-M   'P 1'
#
loop_
_entity.id
_entity.type
_entity.pdbx_description
1 polymer ?
#
loop_
_entity_poly.entity_id
_entity_poly.type
_entity_poly.pdbx_seq_one_letter_code
_entity_poly.pdbx_strand_id
1 'polypeptide(L)'
;MRAIPVFLALLLVAAGGGALAVSGSQPPAIVDTDTSPPTAPSVANGSAAAETTATINGTAPIRVLSLEENGSVASNVDVVTLDAGTATAFSANASAERIETIALRERITNANTSDQRQIRILDGLNEVDKDVITLHSRYREAIASYHAGDLSAKAFLIELARIRAEAAALEERTLMLNRLAEETENFALDDSRVFSIVYDLRTFDGPVRARAAAAIAGEPAGTTRVYVATTDESIVLSTIADGRYVREAFRGDLRDRDNTGIDEETAQNVTARSYPEVWAATGGSVSGQGSGGTFVFDLTYPNGTLTAFVGGGTERVFMEHQRIDLSGIRSREAVTRTLDLTLTVNRTFPGGPLRIAVTEPRTGEPVDAVVKIGREGGESADIGTTGDDGVLWTVSPRGEFVVTVVEVGATDVSTVTTTSSDPVTVAEALDSSGSNSTESGE
;
A
#
# COMPACT_ATOMS: atom_id res chain seq x y z
N MET A 1 9.36 -47.17 -24.40
CA MET A 1 8.32 -48.16 -24.08
C MET A 1 8.35 -48.40 -22.57
N ARG A 2 7.17 -48.28 -21.96
CA ARG A 2 6.66 -48.74 -20.63
C ARG A 2 7.61 -49.65 -19.80
N ALA A 3 7.68 -49.58 -18.47
CA ALA A 3 6.61 -49.36 -17.50
C ALA A 3 7.15 -48.97 -16.11
N ILE A 4 6.28 -48.26 -15.37
CA ILE A 4 6.27 -48.05 -13.91
C ILE A 4 6.04 -49.40 -13.20
N PRO A 5 6.47 -49.56 -11.93
CA PRO A 5 5.46 -49.78 -10.90
C PRO A 5 5.66 -48.92 -9.66
N VAL A 6 4.52 -48.66 -9.02
CA VAL A 6 4.25 -47.77 -7.91
C VAL A 6 3.65 -48.62 -6.76
N PHE A 7 3.81 -48.12 -5.53
CA PHE A 7 3.06 -48.39 -4.29
C PHE A 7 3.45 -49.57 -3.37
N LEU A 8 3.92 -49.21 -2.17
CA LEU A 8 3.49 -49.71 -0.84
C LEU A 8 4.03 -48.73 0.23
N ALA A 9 3.24 -47.83 0.84
CA ALA A 9 2.34 -48.02 2.00
C ALA A 9 3.06 -48.37 3.33
N LEU A 10 3.28 -47.37 4.19
CA LEU A 10 3.63 -47.48 5.62
C LEU A 10 3.37 -46.09 6.25
N LEU A 11 2.87 -45.87 7.46
CA LEU A 11 2.13 -46.63 8.46
C LEU A 11 1.73 -45.55 9.50
N LEU A 12 0.47 -45.46 9.88
CA LEU A 12 -0.03 -44.62 10.97
C LEU A 12 0.10 -45.40 12.29
N VAL A 13 0.47 -44.75 13.41
CA VAL A 13 -0.13 -44.90 14.77
C VAL A 13 0.75 -44.29 15.88
N ALA A 14 0.14 -43.34 16.60
CA ALA A 14 0.21 -42.97 18.04
C ALA A 14 1.52 -42.68 18.77
N ALA A 15 1.59 -41.52 19.44
CA ALA A 15 1.32 -41.36 20.89
C ALA A 15 2.07 -40.16 21.50
N GLY A 16 1.46 -39.49 22.48
CA GLY A 16 2.20 -38.78 23.54
C GLY A 16 1.79 -37.33 23.76
N GLY A 17 0.78 -37.13 24.61
CA GLY A 17 0.58 -35.85 25.29
C GLY A 17 1.74 -35.57 26.25
N GLY A 18 2.18 -34.32 26.31
CA GLY A 18 3.19 -33.84 27.24
C GLY A 18 3.02 -32.34 27.42
N ALA A 19 2.30 -31.96 28.47
CA ALA A 19 2.28 -30.59 28.96
C ALA A 19 3.68 -30.22 29.46
N LEU A 20 4.30 -29.21 28.85
CA LEU A 20 5.51 -28.59 29.37
C LEU A 20 5.12 -27.24 30.00
N ALA A 21 5.17 -27.21 31.32
CA ALA A 21 5.16 -26.00 32.11
C ALA A 21 6.46 -25.22 31.83
N VAL A 22 6.33 -23.99 31.33
CA VAL A 22 7.43 -23.02 31.31
C VAL A 22 7.36 -22.25 32.62
N SER A 23 8.24 -22.62 33.54
CA SER A 23 8.57 -21.84 34.73
C SER A 23 9.16 -20.49 34.33
N GLY A 24 8.68 -19.42 34.93
CA GLY A 24 9.26 -18.08 34.82
C GLY A 24 10.68 -18.05 35.33
N SER A 25 11.59 -17.54 34.49
CA SER A 25 12.95 -17.16 34.88
C SER A 25 13.14 -15.68 34.57
N GLN A 26 13.19 -14.89 35.64
CA GLN A 26 13.56 -13.49 35.71
C GLN A 26 14.99 -13.29 35.17
N PRO A 27 15.30 -12.23 34.39
CA PRO A 27 16.67 -11.98 33.94
C PRO A 27 17.56 -11.45 35.09
N PRO A 28 18.86 -11.79 35.14
CA PRO A 28 19.80 -11.17 36.06
C PRO A 28 20.20 -9.76 35.59
N ALA A 29 20.49 -8.91 36.57
CA ALA A 29 21.08 -7.59 36.39
C ALA A 29 22.45 -7.66 35.72
N ILE A 30 22.73 -6.76 34.79
CA ILE A 30 24.05 -6.58 34.18
C ILE A 30 24.53 -5.15 34.47
N VAL A 31 25.79 -5.11 34.88
CA VAL A 31 26.60 -4.01 35.37
C VAL A 31 26.92 -3.00 34.28
N ASP A 32 26.91 -1.72 34.65
CA ASP A 32 27.45 -0.56 33.92
C ASP A 32 28.88 -0.82 33.43
N THR A 33 29.10 -0.68 32.13
CA THR A 33 30.42 -0.30 31.60
C THR A 33 30.26 0.67 30.45
N ASP A 34 30.73 1.87 30.73
CA ASP A 34 30.90 3.06 29.91
C ASP A 34 31.75 2.77 28.65
N THR A 35 31.27 3.15 27.45
CA THR A 35 32.11 3.45 26.28
C THR A 35 31.28 4.18 25.21
N SER A 36 31.53 5.48 25.09
CA SER A 36 30.87 6.40 24.14
C SER A 36 31.21 6.13 22.67
N PRO A 37 30.29 6.39 21.73
CA PRO A 37 30.61 6.74 20.35
C PRO A 37 30.63 8.28 20.13
N PRO A 38 31.31 8.78 19.07
CA PRO A 38 31.74 10.16 18.95
C PRO A 38 30.65 11.15 18.49
N THR A 39 30.89 12.38 18.89
CA THR A 39 30.16 13.64 18.78
C THR A 39 29.76 14.05 17.35
N ALA A 40 28.47 14.29 17.12
CA ALA A 40 27.96 15.14 16.03
C ALA A 40 27.77 16.59 16.53
N PRO A 41 27.93 17.62 15.69
CA PRO A 41 27.99 19.00 16.15
C PRO A 41 26.62 19.54 16.62
N SER A 42 26.65 20.27 17.74
CA SER A 42 25.53 21.01 18.29
C SER A 42 25.28 22.29 17.48
N VAL A 43 24.01 22.55 17.16
CA VAL A 43 23.51 23.91 16.85
C VAL A 43 22.42 24.29 17.83
N ALA A 44 22.51 25.54 18.26
CA ALA A 44 21.98 26.13 19.47
C ALA A 44 20.45 26.19 19.54
N ASN A 45 19.95 26.03 20.77
CA ASN A 45 18.57 26.26 21.18
C ASN A 45 18.31 27.77 21.35
N GLY A 46 17.18 28.28 20.84
CA GLY A 46 16.69 29.60 21.26
C GLY A 46 15.78 30.39 20.31
N SER A 47 14.59 29.87 20.00
CA SER A 47 13.34 30.66 20.14
C SER A 47 12.15 29.71 20.00
N ALA A 48 11.44 29.49 21.11
CA ALA A 48 10.19 28.74 21.12
C ALA A 48 9.10 29.56 20.43
N ALA A 49 8.97 29.39 19.11
CA ALA A 49 7.70 29.62 18.45
C ALA A 49 6.84 28.39 18.76
N ALA A 50 5.67 28.59 19.36
CA ALA A 50 4.68 27.54 19.45
C ALA A 50 4.28 27.13 18.03
N GLU A 51 4.89 26.06 17.52
CA GLU A 51 4.47 25.40 16.29
C GLU A 51 3.05 24.91 16.53
N THR A 52 2.11 25.72 16.05
CA THR A 52 0.72 25.32 15.98
C THR A 52 0.67 24.34 14.82
N THR A 53 0.98 23.06 15.07
CA THR A 53 0.71 21.99 14.09
C THR A 53 -0.75 22.12 13.74
N ALA A 54 -1.03 22.64 12.55
CA ALA A 54 -2.39 22.77 12.06
C ALA A 54 -2.95 21.36 12.06
N THR A 55 -3.89 21.08 12.98
CA THR A 55 -4.69 19.88 12.83
C THR A 55 -5.32 20.00 11.44
N ILE A 56 -5.28 18.94 10.62
CA ILE A 56 -6.26 18.85 9.53
C ILE A 56 -7.60 18.86 10.26
N ASN A 57 -8.18 20.05 10.45
CA ASN A 57 -9.49 20.21 11.04
C ASN A 57 -10.35 19.21 10.27
N GLY A 58 -11.01 18.28 10.97
CA GLY A 58 -11.68 17.13 10.37
C GLY A 58 -12.80 17.46 9.36
N THR A 59 -12.89 18.71 8.92
CA THR A 59 -13.66 19.26 7.80
C THR A 59 -12.91 19.25 6.45
N ALA A 60 -11.59 19.10 6.39
CA ALA A 60 -10.88 19.04 5.11
C ALA A 60 -11.18 17.71 4.39
N PRO A 61 -11.55 17.75 3.09
CA PRO A 61 -11.80 16.54 2.33
C PRO A 61 -10.51 15.73 2.15
N ILE A 62 -10.63 14.41 2.09
CA ILE A 62 -9.49 13.54 1.76
C ILE A 62 -9.15 13.77 0.29
N ARG A 63 -8.00 14.40 0.04
CA ARG A 63 -7.45 14.62 -1.30
C ARG A 63 -6.72 13.37 -1.77
N VAL A 64 -6.97 12.93 -2.99
CA VAL A 64 -6.40 11.70 -3.55
C VAL A 64 -5.86 11.88 -4.96
N LEU A 65 -4.85 11.09 -5.32
CA LEU A 65 -4.41 10.89 -6.70
C LEU A 65 -5.44 9.98 -7.39
N SER A 66 -6.43 10.58 -8.04
CA SER A 66 -7.51 9.86 -8.73
C SER A 66 -7.02 9.23 -10.04
N LEU A 67 -7.80 8.30 -10.58
CA LEU A 67 -7.56 7.69 -11.90
C LEU A 67 -8.18 8.48 -13.06
N GLU A 68 -8.92 9.55 -12.77
CA GLU A 68 -9.70 10.27 -13.77
C GLU A 68 -8.88 11.37 -14.42
N GLU A 69 -8.67 11.22 -15.73
CA GLU A 69 -8.75 12.35 -16.65
C GLU A 69 -9.19 11.95 -18.06
N ASN A 70 -8.93 10.73 -18.57
CA ASN A 70 -9.36 10.33 -19.94
C ASN A 70 -9.46 8.80 -20.16
N GLY A 71 -10.36 8.07 -19.46
CA GLY A 71 -10.49 6.64 -19.74
C GLY A 71 -11.60 5.90 -19.00
N SER A 72 -11.94 4.71 -19.49
CA SER A 72 -12.82 3.79 -18.76
C SER A 72 -12.08 3.22 -17.55
N VAL A 73 -12.75 3.13 -16.40
CA VAL A 73 -12.18 2.58 -15.17
C VAL A 73 -12.84 1.25 -14.85
N ALA A 74 -12.05 0.18 -14.83
CA ALA A 74 -12.48 -1.11 -14.31
C ALA A 74 -12.35 -1.09 -12.78
N SER A 75 -13.37 -1.55 -12.04
CA SER A 75 -13.29 -1.58 -10.58
C SER A 75 -14.13 -2.68 -9.95
N ASN A 76 -13.66 -3.18 -8.81
CA ASN A 76 -14.35 -4.20 -8.03
C ASN A 76 -13.89 -4.13 -6.55
N VAL A 77 -14.65 -4.75 -5.66
CA VAL A 77 -14.28 -4.95 -4.25
C VAL A 77 -14.25 -6.44 -3.98
N ASP A 78 -13.10 -6.95 -3.56
CA ASP A 78 -12.91 -8.38 -3.34
C ASP A 78 -12.15 -8.66 -2.04
N VAL A 79 -12.25 -9.88 -1.52
CA VAL A 79 -11.59 -10.29 -0.29
C VAL A 79 -10.38 -11.15 -0.63
N VAL A 80 -9.21 -10.72 -0.15
CA VAL A 80 -8.00 -11.56 -0.22
C VAL A 80 -7.95 -12.43 1.02
N THR A 81 -7.94 -13.74 0.79
CA THR A 81 -7.91 -14.77 1.83
C THR A 81 -6.77 -15.75 1.56
N LEU A 82 -6.39 -16.50 2.60
CA LEU A 82 -5.45 -17.59 2.50
C LEU A 82 -6.00 -18.70 1.57
N ASP A 83 -5.19 -19.09 0.60
CA ASP A 83 -5.37 -20.30 -0.21
C ASP A 83 -4.09 -21.14 -0.11
N ALA A 84 -4.19 -22.37 0.39
CA ALA A 84 -3.01 -23.19 0.71
C ALA A 84 -2.14 -23.51 -0.52
N GLY A 85 -2.75 -23.67 -1.70
CA GLY A 85 -2.03 -23.90 -2.95
C GLY A 85 -1.26 -22.65 -3.38
N THR A 86 -1.92 -21.50 -3.34
CA THR A 86 -1.34 -20.19 -3.65
C THR A 86 -0.23 -19.83 -2.66
N ALA A 87 -0.45 -20.06 -1.36
CA ALA A 87 0.54 -19.83 -0.31
C ALA A 87 1.80 -20.68 -0.51
N THR A 88 1.64 -21.98 -0.80
CA THR A 88 2.78 -22.88 -1.03
C THR A 88 3.59 -22.46 -2.26
N ALA A 89 2.92 -22.12 -3.37
CA ALA A 89 3.58 -21.62 -4.57
C ALA A 89 4.30 -20.28 -4.31
N PHE A 90 3.66 -19.38 -3.57
CA PHE A 90 4.23 -18.09 -3.17
C PHE A 90 5.49 -18.26 -2.31
N SER A 91 5.45 -19.12 -1.29
CA SER A 91 6.62 -19.43 -0.46
C SER A 91 7.74 -20.13 -1.22
N ALA A 92 7.41 -21.00 -2.17
CA ALA A 92 8.40 -21.66 -3.03
C ALA A 92 9.15 -20.65 -3.91
N ASN A 93 8.44 -19.71 -4.53
CA ASN A 93 9.05 -18.63 -5.32
C ASN A 93 9.93 -17.73 -4.45
N ALA A 94 9.43 -17.27 -3.30
CA ALA A 94 10.22 -16.44 -2.38
C ALA A 94 11.50 -17.16 -1.90
N SER A 95 11.43 -18.49 -1.70
CA SER A 95 12.60 -19.29 -1.34
C SER A 95 13.61 -19.42 -2.49
N ALA A 96 13.12 -19.58 -3.72
CA ALA A 96 13.97 -19.64 -4.92
C ALA A 96 14.75 -18.33 -5.11
N GLU A 97 14.08 -17.18 -5.02
CA GLU A 97 14.70 -15.85 -5.11
C GLU A 97 15.80 -15.66 -4.05
N ARG A 98 15.52 -16.09 -2.82
CA ARG A 98 16.50 -16.02 -1.71
C ARG A 98 17.71 -16.90 -1.96
N ILE A 99 17.50 -18.14 -2.45
CA ILE A 99 18.58 -19.07 -2.77
C ILE A 99 19.47 -18.48 -3.88
N GLU A 100 18.87 -17.87 -4.89
CA GLU A 100 19.60 -17.23 -5.99
C GLU A 100 20.46 -16.05 -5.50
N THR A 101 19.88 -15.18 -4.67
CA THR A 101 20.61 -14.06 -4.05
C THR A 101 21.78 -14.56 -3.18
N ILE A 102 21.58 -15.64 -2.41
CA ILE A 102 22.65 -16.29 -1.64
C ILE A 102 23.73 -16.86 -2.56
N ALA A 103 23.35 -17.59 -3.62
CA ALA A 103 24.28 -18.20 -4.55
C ALA A 103 25.13 -17.16 -5.30
N LEU A 104 24.53 -16.03 -5.68
CA LEU A 104 25.23 -14.89 -6.28
C LEU A 104 26.26 -14.30 -5.31
N ARG A 105 25.86 -14.03 -4.06
CA ARG A 105 26.77 -13.54 -3.01
C ARG A 105 27.94 -14.48 -2.79
N GLU A 106 27.70 -15.79 -2.68
CA GLU A 106 28.76 -16.80 -2.55
C GLU A 106 29.67 -16.83 -3.79
N ARG A 107 29.10 -16.70 -4.99
CA ARG A 107 29.90 -16.61 -6.22
C ARG A 107 30.80 -15.37 -6.21
N ILE A 108 30.33 -14.22 -5.77
CA ILE A 108 31.13 -12.98 -5.72
C ILE A 108 32.23 -13.09 -4.65
N THR A 109 31.89 -13.54 -3.45
CA THR A 109 32.83 -13.65 -2.32
C THR A 109 33.93 -14.69 -2.54
N ASN A 110 33.65 -15.77 -3.27
CA ASN A 110 34.65 -16.78 -3.65
C ASN A 110 35.48 -16.41 -4.90
N ALA A 111 35.48 -15.14 -5.34
CA ALA A 111 36.37 -14.68 -6.40
C ALA A 111 37.82 -14.63 -5.89
N ASN A 112 38.78 -15.08 -6.70
CA ASN A 112 40.18 -15.16 -6.29
C ASN A 112 40.92 -13.82 -6.40
N THR A 113 40.38 -12.87 -7.15
CA THR A 113 40.98 -11.55 -7.40
C THR A 113 39.95 -10.44 -7.32
N SER A 114 40.40 -9.20 -7.07
CA SER A 114 39.55 -8.01 -7.08
C SER A 114 38.85 -7.86 -8.44
N ASP A 115 39.58 -7.94 -9.55
CA ASP A 115 39.00 -7.84 -10.90
C ASP A 115 37.88 -8.86 -11.17
N GLN A 116 38.05 -10.12 -10.71
CA GLN A 116 37.01 -11.14 -10.84
C GLN A 116 35.78 -10.80 -9.99
N ARG A 117 35.98 -10.20 -8.81
CA ARG A 117 34.89 -9.74 -7.93
C ARG A 117 34.13 -8.59 -8.59
N GLN A 118 34.84 -7.60 -9.13
CA GLN A 118 34.26 -6.46 -9.86
C GLN A 118 33.40 -6.91 -11.04
N ILE A 119 33.92 -7.80 -11.90
CA ILE A 119 33.17 -8.34 -13.05
C ILE A 119 31.89 -9.03 -12.57
N ARG A 120 31.96 -9.89 -11.55
CA ARG A 120 30.79 -10.60 -11.03
C ARG A 120 29.75 -9.67 -10.41
N ILE A 121 30.17 -8.57 -9.78
CA ILE A 121 29.26 -7.55 -9.24
C ILE A 121 28.54 -6.83 -10.38
N LEU A 122 29.27 -6.39 -11.41
CA LEU A 122 28.69 -5.72 -12.58
C LEU A 122 27.75 -6.63 -13.36
N ASP A 123 28.11 -7.91 -13.52
CA ASP A 123 27.24 -8.92 -14.15
C ASP A 123 25.95 -9.11 -13.34
N GLY A 124 26.05 -9.19 -12.01
CA GLY A 124 24.89 -9.29 -11.12
C GLY A 124 23.97 -8.07 -11.23
N LEU A 125 24.53 -6.86 -11.30
CA LEU A 125 23.75 -5.63 -11.44
C LEU A 125 23.08 -5.53 -12.82
N ASN A 126 23.77 -5.94 -13.88
CA ASN A 126 23.20 -6.01 -15.23
C ASN A 126 22.05 -7.02 -15.32
N GLU A 127 22.09 -8.11 -14.53
CA GLU A 127 20.99 -9.06 -14.48
C GLU A 127 19.78 -8.47 -13.76
N VAL A 128 20.00 -7.80 -12.62
CA VAL A 128 18.93 -7.06 -11.93
C VAL A 128 18.23 -6.07 -12.88
N ASP A 129 18.98 -5.33 -13.70
CA ASP A 129 18.38 -4.39 -14.66
C ASP A 129 17.43 -5.09 -15.65
N LYS A 130 17.79 -6.29 -16.13
CA LYS A 130 16.93 -7.07 -17.03
C LYS A 130 15.69 -7.59 -16.30
N ASP A 131 15.85 -8.03 -15.06
CA ASP A 131 14.76 -8.53 -14.22
C ASP A 131 13.77 -7.39 -13.94
N VAL A 132 14.25 -6.19 -13.62
CA VAL A 132 13.41 -4.99 -13.44
C VAL A 132 12.60 -4.67 -14.70
N ILE A 133 13.19 -4.74 -15.90
CA ILE A 133 12.47 -4.53 -17.17
C ILE A 133 11.38 -5.59 -17.38
N THR A 134 11.68 -6.85 -17.06
CA THR A 134 10.72 -7.94 -17.14
C THR A 134 9.57 -7.74 -16.15
N LEU A 135 9.89 -7.28 -14.94
CA LEU A 135 8.93 -7.02 -13.88
C LEU A 135 7.96 -5.88 -14.24
N HIS A 136 8.46 -4.80 -14.85
CA HIS A 136 7.62 -3.73 -15.40
C HIS A 136 6.64 -4.23 -16.46
N SER A 137 7.12 -5.08 -17.37
CA SER A 137 6.29 -5.64 -18.44
C SER A 137 5.15 -6.48 -17.87
N ARG A 138 5.45 -7.34 -16.88
CA ARG A 138 4.44 -8.14 -16.16
C ARG A 138 3.46 -7.28 -15.37
N TYR A 139 3.93 -6.22 -14.72
CA TYR A 139 3.07 -5.30 -13.99
C TYR A 139 2.09 -4.57 -14.89
N ARG A 140 2.56 -4.03 -16.03
CA ARG A 140 1.68 -3.43 -17.05
C ARG A 140 0.68 -4.43 -17.62
N GLU A 141 1.12 -5.66 -17.92
CA GLU A 141 0.25 -6.71 -18.44
C GLU A 141 -0.84 -7.07 -17.42
N ALA A 142 -0.50 -7.23 -16.14
CA ALA A 142 -1.48 -7.53 -15.09
C ALA A 142 -2.54 -6.44 -14.96
N ILE A 143 -2.14 -5.15 -15.03
CA ILE A 143 -3.06 -4.01 -14.99
C ILE A 143 -4.01 -4.06 -16.19
N ALA A 144 -3.46 -4.21 -17.40
CA ALA A 144 -4.23 -4.27 -18.64
C ALA A 144 -5.18 -5.48 -18.67
N SER A 145 -4.75 -6.66 -18.23
CA SER A 145 -5.60 -7.85 -18.18
C SER A 145 -6.72 -7.74 -17.16
N TYR A 146 -6.49 -7.14 -15.98
CA TYR A 146 -7.60 -6.86 -15.05
C TYR A 146 -8.56 -5.82 -15.62
N HIS A 147 -8.03 -4.76 -16.24
CA HIS A 147 -8.85 -3.73 -16.88
C HIS A 147 -9.75 -4.29 -17.98
N ALA A 148 -9.22 -5.17 -18.83
CA ALA A 148 -9.95 -5.86 -19.88
C ALA A 148 -10.95 -6.92 -19.37
N GLY A 149 -10.85 -7.30 -18.09
CA GLY A 149 -11.69 -8.33 -17.48
C GLY A 149 -11.18 -9.77 -17.65
N ASP A 150 -9.96 -9.95 -18.17
CA ASP A 150 -9.30 -11.26 -18.31
C ASP A 150 -8.82 -11.81 -16.96
N LEU A 151 -8.55 -10.93 -15.99
CA LEU A 151 -8.25 -11.27 -14.60
C LEU A 151 -9.38 -10.86 -13.65
N SER A 152 -9.72 -11.75 -12.72
CA SER A 152 -10.53 -11.38 -11.55
C SER A 152 -9.72 -10.51 -10.57
N ALA A 153 -10.39 -9.75 -9.70
CA ALA A 153 -9.74 -8.92 -8.69
C ALA A 153 -8.83 -9.75 -7.76
N LYS A 154 -9.31 -10.91 -7.29
CA LYS A 154 -8.47 -11.87 -6.54
C LYS A 154 -7.22 -12.30 -7.32
N ALA A 155 -7.36 -12.71 -8.58
CA ALA A 155 -6.22 -13.14 -9.40
C ALA A 155 -5.21 -12.01 -9.63
N PHE A 156 -5.70 -10.80 -9.86
CA PHE A 156 -4.88 -9.60 -10.00
C PHE A 156 -4.10 -9.28 -8.72
N LEU A 157 -4.75 -9.30 -7.55
CA LEU A 157 -4.09 -9.06 -6.26
C LEU A 157 -3.02 -10.12 -5.93
N ILE A 158 -3.24 -11.38 -6.34
CA ILE A 158 -2.23 -12.45 -6.23
C ILE A 158 -1.02 -12.14 -7.12
N GLU A 159 -1.23 -11.67 -8.34
CA GLU A 159 -0.13 -11.33 -9.24
C GLU A 159 0.65 -10.10 -8.73
N LEU A 160 -0.05 -9.08 -8.22
CA LEU A 160 0.60 -7.92 -7.57
C LEU A 160 1.44 -8.33 -6.35
N ALA A 161 0.97 -9.28 -5.55
CA ALA A 161 1.74 -9.80 -4.42
C ALA A 161 3.02 -10.52 -4.86
N ARG A 162 2.97 -11.27 -5.97
CA ARG A 162 4.14 -11.94 -6.55
C ARG A 162 5.16 -10.93 -7.09
N ILE A 163 4.69 -9.96 -7.86
CA ILE A 163 5.51 -8.86 -8.40
C ILE A 163 6.21 -8.12 -7.27
N ARG A 164 5.49 -7.80 -6.18
CA ARG A 164 6.07 -7.21 -4.98
C ARG A 164 7.18 -8.06 -4.36
N ALA A 165 6.94 -9.36 -4.20
CA ALA A 165 7.92 -10.26 -3.58
C ALA A 165 9.21 -10.35 -4.40
N GLU A 166 9.09 -10.40 -5.74
CA GLU A 166 10.20 -10.36 -6.68
C GLU A 166 10.93 -9.01 -6.61
N ALA A 167 10.19 -7.89 -6.57
CA ALA A 167 10.78 -6.56 -6.41
C ALA A 167 11.61 -6.43 -5.12
N ALA A 168 11.09 -6.94 -4.00
CA ALA A 168 11.79 -6.92 -2.72
C ALA A 168 13.09 -7.75 -2.76
N ALA A 169 13.06 -8.91 -3.44
CA ALA A 169 14.25 -9.73 -3.63
C ALA A 169 15.30 -9.03 -4.50
N LEU A 170 14.88 -8.34 -5.57
CA LEU A 170 15.77 -7.55 -6.42
C LEU A 170 16.33 -6.32 -5.69
N GLU A 171 15.57 -5.67 -4.81
CA GLU A 171 16.06 -4.55 -3.99
C GLU A 171 17.13 -5.05 -3.01
N GLU A 172 16.86 -6.16 -2.31
CA GLU A 172 17.85 -6.79 -1.42
C GLU A 172 19.13 -7.17 -2.18
N ARG A 173 18.99 -7.75 -3.38
CA ARG A 173 20.11 -8.13 -4.25
C ARG A 173 20.92 -6.91 -4.68
N THR A 174 20.27 -5.82 -5.08
CA THR A 174 20.91 -4.55 -5.45
C THR A 174 21.72 -3.97 -4.30
N LEU A 175 21.13 -3.87 -3.10
CA LEU A 175 21.82 -3.35 -1.91
C LEU A 175 22.95 -4.28 -1.44
N MET A 176 22.81 -5.58 -1.64
CA MET A 176 23.89 -6.55 -1.40
C MET A 176 25.05 -6.35 -2.37
N LEU A 177 24.79 -6.16 -3.66
CA LEU A 177 25.81 -5.88 -4.68
C LEU A 177 26.55 -4.56 -4.38
N ASN A 178 25.83 -3.52 -3.96
CA ASN A 178 26.44 -2.24 -3.57
C ASN A 178 27.42 -2.39 -2.40
N ARG A 179 26.99 -3.08 -1.33
CA ARG A 179 27.89 -3.36 -0.18
C ARG A 179 29.12 -4.16 -0.59
N LEU A 180 28.96 -5.19 -1.41
CA LEU A 180 30.10 -5.97 -1.91
C LEU A 180 31.04 -5.14 -2.79
N ALA A 181 30.50 -4.15 -3.51
CA ALA A 181 31.31 -3.21 -4.29
C ALA A 181 32.17 -2.33 -3.38
N GLU A 182 31.57 -1.73 -2.34
CA GLU A 182 32.27 -0.91 -1.34
C GLU A 182 33.38 -1.69 -0.60
N GLU A 183 33.19 -3.00 -0.39
CA GLU A 183 34.20 -3.89 0.19
C GLU A 183 35.31 -4.29 -0.80
N THR A 184 35.17 -3.99 -2.09
CA THR A 184 36.11 -4.42 -3.13
C THR A 184 37.15 -3.32 -3.39
N GLU A 185 38.42 -3.70 -3.40
CA GLU A 185 39.52 -2.74 -3.54
C GLU A 185 39.42 -1.91 -4.83
N ASN A 186 39.49 -0.59 -4.69
CA ASN A 186 39.43 0.40 -5.77
C ASN A 186 38.18 0.28 -6.66
N PHE A 187 37.04 -0.13 -6.07
CA PHE A 187 35.79 -0.29 -6.79
C PHE A 187 34.61 0.28 -5.99
N ALA A 188 33.67 0.88 -6.70
CA ALA A 188 32.39 1.31 -6.19
C ALA A 188 31.39 1.27 -7.35
N LEU A 189 30.13 1.02 -7.04
CA LEU A 189 29.07 1.22 -8.02
C LEU A 189 28.72 2.71 -8.11
N ASP A 190 28.12 3.09 -9.22
CA ASP A 190 27.53 4.41 -9.36
C ASP A 190 26.26 4.49 -8.52
N ASP A 191 26.28 5.29 -7.46
CA ASP A 191 25.15 5.53 -6.56
C ASP A 191 23.89 5.94 -7.34
N SER A 192 24.03 6.73 -8.41
CA SER A 192 22.88 7.16 -9.20
C SER A 192 22.16 5.99 -9.87
N ARG A 193 22.92 5.00 -10.36
CA ARG A 193 22.38 3.76 -10.94
C ARG A 193 21.75 2.87 -9.86
N VAL A 194 22.46 2.65 -8.75
CA VAL A 194 21.98 1.80 -7.64
C VAL A 194 20.67 2.34 -7.09
N PHE A 195 20.61 3.64 -6.77
CA PHE A 195 19.41 4.23 -6.20
C PHE A 195 18.29 4.38 -7.22
N SER A 196 18.58 4.60 -8.52
CA SER A 196 17.56 4.55 -9.57
C SER A 196 16.82 3.21 -9.59
N ILE A 197 17.56 2.08 -9.55
CA ILE A 197 16.97 0.73 -9.47
C ILE A 197 16.13 0.58 -8.19
N VAL A 198 16.67 0.99 -7.04
CA VAL A 198 15.97 0.88 -5.75
C VAL A 198 14.65 1.66 -5.77
N TYR A 199 14.64 2.91 -6.24
CA TYR A 199 13.42 3.71 -6.31
C TYR A 199 12.42 3.19 -7.34
N ASP A 200 12.89 2.62 -8.45
CA ASP A 200 12.03 1.99 -9.44
C ASP A 200 11.36 0.73 -8.85
N LEU A 201 12.11 -0.11 -8.13
CA LEU A 201 11.59 -1.30 -7.45
C LEU A 201 10.56 -0.97 -6.36
N ARG A 202 10.73 0.15 -5.66
CA ARG A 202 9.77 0.63 -4.66
C ARG A 202 8.40 0.97 -5.24
N THR A 203 8.27 1.17 -6.55
CA THR A 203 6.95 1.34 -7.20
C THR A 203 6.11 0.05 -7.21
N PHE A 204 6.75 -1.11 -7.03
CA PHE A 204 6.04 -2.38 -6.88
C PHE A 204 5.61 -2.64 -5.43
N ASP A 205 6.01 -1.79 -4.49
CA ASP A 205 5.64 -1.82 -3.08
C ASP A 205 4.41 -0.92 -2.82
N GLY A 206 3.62 -1.29 -1.82
CA GLY A 206 2.63 -0.44 -1.19
C GLY A 206 1.98 -1.13 0.02
N PRO A 207 1.32 -0.37 0.91
CA PRO A 207 0.68 -0.87 2.14
C PRO A 207 -0.47 -1.89 1.98
N VAL A 208 -1.38 -1.68 1.05
CA VAL A 208 -2.45 -2.60 0.64
C VAL A 208 -1.87 -3.85 -0.05
N ARG A 209 -0.89 -3.70 -0.96
CA ARG A 209 -0.20 -4.85 -1.60
C ARG A 209 0.57 -5.69 -0.59
N ALA A 210 1.25 -5.05 0.36
CA ALA A 210 1.92 -5.73 1.48
C ALA A 210 0.93 -6.57 2.27
N ARG A 211 -0.25 -6.02 2.59
CA ARG A 211 -1.29 -6.75 3.30
C ARG A 211 -1.85 -7.91 2.48
N ALA A 212 -2.11 -7.73 1.19
CA ALA A 212 -2.54 -8.80 0.30
C ALA A 212 -1.51 -9.94 0.26
N ALA A 213 -0.22 -9.61 0.16
CA ALA A 213 0.87 -10.60 0.22
C ALA A 213 0.90 -11.36 1.56
N ALA A 214 0.73 -10.66 2.69
CA ALA A 214 0.64 -11.27 4.01
C ALA A 214 -0.56 -12.24 4.12
N ALA A 215 -1.73 -11.85 3.58
CA ALA A 215 -2.91 -12.72 3.53
C ALA A 215 -2.64 -14.01 2.73
N ILE A 216 -1.99 -13.87 1.57
CA ILE A 216 -1.62 -14.99 0.70
C ILE A 216 -0.58 -15.89 1.37
N ALA A 217 0.34 -15.32 2.14
CA ALA A 217 1.32 -16.06 2.94
C ALA A 217 0.69 -16.78 4.16
N GLY A 218 -0.61 -16.54 4.43
CA GLY A 218 -1.35 -17.19 5.51
C GLY A 218 -1.28 -16.45 6.84
N GLU A 219 -0.90 -15.18 6.84
CA GLU A 219 -0.95 -14.35 8.03
C GLU A 219 -2.40 -13.92 8.30
N PRO A 220 -2.98 -14.26 9.47
CA PRO A 220 -4.39 -13.96 9.76
C PRO A 220 -4.71 -12.46 9.70
N ALA A 221 -3.77 -11.60 10.16
CA ALA A 221 -3.89 -10.14 10.12
C ALA A 221 -3.86 -9.56 8.69
N GLY A 222 -3.49 -10.38 7.69
CA GLY A 222 -3.47 -9.99 6.29
C GLY A 222 -4.84 -10.02 5.62
N THR A 223 -5.77 -10.86 6.12
CA THR A 223 -7.08 -11.05 5.46
C THR A 223 -7.87 -9.74 5.47
N THR A 224 -8.13 -9.19 4.29
CA THR A 224 -8.89 -7.94 4.17
C THR A 224 -9.64 -7.83 2.86
N ARG A 225 -10.66 -6.98 2.88
CA ARG A 225 -11.38 -6.55 1.69
C ARG A 225 -10.64 -5.39 1.03
N VAL A 226 -10.37 -5.55 -0.26
CA VAL A 226 -9.62 -4.59 -1.07
C VAL A 226 -10.53 -4.10 -2.18
N TYR A 227 -10.71 -2.78 -2.25
CA TYR A 227 -11.21 -2.14 -3.45
C TYR A 227 -10.05 -2.02 -4.44
N VAL A 228 -10.30 -2.47 -5.67
CA VAL A 228 -9.36 -2.43 -6.79
C VAL A 228 -9.99 -1.63 -7.91
N ALA A 229 -9.29 -0.61 -8.39
CA ALA A 229 -9.67 0.08 -9.62
C ALA A 229 -8.45 0.29 -10.52
N THR A 230 -8.64 0.19 -11.82
CA THR A 230 -7.58 0.39 -12.81
C THR A 230 -8.06 1.16 -14.02
N THR A 231 -7.11 1.84 -14.67
CA THR A 231 -7.17 2.19 -16.10
C THR A 231 -6.21 1.27 -16.86
N ASP A 232 -5.89 1.59 -18.10
CA ASP A 232 -4.94 0.84 -18.92
C ASP A 232 -3.52 0.79 -18.30
N GLU A 233 -3.11 1.82 -17.54
CA GLU A 233 -1.74 1.96 -17.01
C GLU A 233 -1.67 2.33 -15.51
N SER A 234 -2.81 2.51 -14.86
CA SER A 234 -2.87 3.10 -13.53
C SER A 234 -3.75 2.26 -12.60
N ILE A 235 -3.41 2.24 -11.31
CA ILE A 235 -4.12 1.44 -10.30
C ILE A 235 -4.43 2.26 -9.05
N VAL A 236 -5.54 1.93 -8.42
CA VAL A 236 -5.91 2.36 -7.07
C VAL A 236 -6.32 1.14 -6.27
N LEU A 237 -5.69 0.99 -5.11
CA LEU A 237 -6.03 -0.04 -4.13
C LEU A 237 -6.41 0.64 -2.82
N SER A 238 -7.43 0.13 -2.15
CA SER A 238 -7.81 0.65 -0.84
C SER A 238 -8.44 -0.40 0.05
N THR A 239 -8.29 -0.23 1.35
CA THR A 239 -8.81 -1.14 2.35
C THR A 239 -9.04 -0.43 3.69
N ILE A 240 -9.85 -1.04 4.55
CA ILE A 240 -10.00 -0.66 5.94
C ILE A 240 -9.36 -1.75 6.79
N ALA A 241 -8.45 -1.38 7.68
CA ALA A 241 -7.88 -2.32 8.62
C ALA A 241 -7.20 -1.59 9.79
N ASP A 242 -7.16 -2.25 10.94
CA ASP A 242 -6.52 -1.74 12.16
C ASP A 242 -6.98 -0.33 12.53
N GLY A 243 -8.28 -0.06 12.36
CA GLY A 243 -8.88 1.26 12.62
C GLY A 243 -8.49 2.37 11.63
N ARG A 244 -7.88 2.02 10.50
CA ARG A 244 -7.38 2.96 9.50
C ARG A 244 -7.92 2.70 8.11
N TYR A 245 -8.14 3.78 7.38
CA TYR A 245 -8.26 3.77 5.93
C TYR A 245 -6.85 3.76 5.32
N VAL A 246 -6.60 2.80 4.44
CA VAL A 246 -5.31 2.62 3.76
C VAL A 246 -5.55 2.64 2.26
N ARG A 247 -4.78 3.46 1.54
CA ARG A 247 -4.92 3.67 0.11
C ARG A 247 -3.58 3.69 -0.60
N GLU A 248 -3.53 3.10 -1.78
CA GLU A 248 -2.44 3.22 -2.77
C GLU A 248 -3.01 3.77 -4.07
N ALA A 249 -2.28 4.68 -4.71
CA ALA A 249 -2.45 4.94 -6.14
C ALA A 249 -1.11 4.88 -6.84
N PHE A 250 -1.15 4.39 -8.07
CA PHE A 250 -0.07 4.50 -9.05
C PHE A 250 -0.67 4.98 -10.37
N ARG A 251 -0.11 6.05 -10.93
CA ARG A 251 -0.44 6.66 -12.21
C ARG A 251 0.71 6.41 -13.17
N GLY A 252 0.67 5.29 -13.88
CA GLY A 252 1.71 4.94 -14.85
C GLY A 252 1.84 5.97 -15.97
N ASP A 253 0.71 6.58 -16.35
CA ASP A 253 0.61 7.67 -17.31
C ASP A 253 1.34 8.96 -16.89
N LEU A 254 1.52 9.17 -15.57
CA LEU A 254 2.25 10.32 -15.02
C LEU A 254 3.71 10.01 -14.70
N ARG A 255 4.14 8.74 -14.77
CA ARG A 255 5.50 8.37 -14.35
C ARG A 255 6.55 8.88 -15.33
N ASP A 256 6.31 8.72 -16.63
CA ASP A 256 7.25 9.01 -17.74
C ASP A 256 8.72 8.69 -17.39
N ARG A 257 9.08 7.40 -17.48
CA ARG A 257 10.37 6.87 -16.99
C ARG A 257 11.58 7.31 -17.83
N ASP A 258 11.37 7.76 -19.06
CA ASP A 258 12.45 8.08 -19.99
C ASP A 258 13.04 9.48 -19.77
N ASN A 259 12.39 10.30 -18.95
CA ASN A 259 12.83 11.64 -18.60
C ASN A 259 13.06 11.73 -17.08
N THR A 260 14.31 11.99 -16.67
CA THR A 260 14.76 11.79 -15.27
C THR A 260 15.25 13.07 -14.60
N GLY A 261 15.06 14.24 -15.24
CA GLY A 261 15.58 15.51 -14.73
C GLY A 261 14.62 16.20 -13.78
N ILE A 262 14.80 16.03 -12.47
CA ILE A 262 14.14 16.84 -11.44
C ILE A 262 15.08 16.99 -10.25
N ASP A 263 15.11 18.18 -9.66
CA ASP A 263 15.82 18.43 -8.41
C ASP A 263 14.88 18.31 -7.19
N GLU A 264 15.49 18.20 -6.00
CA GLU A 264 14.75 17.99 -4.76
C GLU A 264 13.79 19.14 -4.42
N GLU A 265 14.19 20.39 -4.65
CA GLU A 265 13.38 21.58 -4.35
C GLU A 265 12.14 21.62 -5.25
N THR A 266 12.31 21.35 -6.55
CA THR A 266 11.20 21.22 -7.50
C THR A 266 10.25 20.10 -7.08
N ALA A 267 10.78 18.92 -6.75
CA ALA A 267 9.95 17.79 -6.34
C ALA A 267 9.19 18.04 -5.02
N GLN A 268 9.83 18.74 -4.09
CA GLN A 268 9.22 19.15 -2.83
C GLN A 268 8.08 20.15 -3.08
N ASN A 269 8.29 21.14 -3.95
CA ASN A 269 7.27 22.12 -4.34
C ASN A 269 6.07 21.45 -5.05
N VAL A 270 6.31 20.46 -5.91
CA VAL A 270 5.26 19.64 -6.53
C VAL A 270 4.43 18.93 -5.46
N THR A 271 5.08 18.34 -4.46
CA THR A 271 4.42 17.66 -3.34
C THR A 271 3.56 18.63 -2.53
N ALA A 272 4.11 19.78 -2.15
CA ALA A 272 3.40 20.82 -1.39
C ALA A 272 2.15 21.32 -2.12
N ARG A 273 2.25 21.56 -3.44
CA ARG A 273 1.12 21.98 -4.29
C ARG A 273 0.09 20.88 -4.50
N SER A 274 0.53 19.62 -4.54
CA SER A 274 -0.35 18.47 -4.74
C SER A 274 -1.21 18.16 -3.50
N TYR A 275 -0.69 18.45 -2.30
CA TYR A 275 -1.35 18.14 -1.03
C TYR A 275 -1.28 19.32 -0.04
N PRO A 276 -1.86 20.48 -0.35
CA PRO A 276 -1.69 21.69 0.45
C PRO A 276 -2.20 21.55 1.89
N GLU A 277 -3.30 20.81 2.11
CA GLU A 277 -3.86 20.60 3.44
C GLU A 277 -2.96 19.70 4.31
N VAL A 278 -2.39 18.66 3.72
CA VAL A 278 -1.46 17.75 4.39
C VAL A 278 -0.15 18.48 4.68
N TRP A 279 0.37 19.21 3.70
CA TRP A 279 1.59 20.01 3.82
C TRP A 279 1.49 21.03 4.95
N ALA A 280 0.39 21.77 5.03
CA ALA A 280 0.16 22.72 6.13
C ALA A 280 0.11 22.01 7.49
N ALA A 281 -0.43 20.79 7.55
CA ALA A 281 -0.59 20.04 8.79
C ALA A 281 0.70 19.39 9.31
N THR A 282 1.74 19.25 8.48
CA THR A 282 3.05 18.78 8.95
C THR A 282 3.83 19.84 9.72
N GLY A 283 3.38 21.10 9.71
CA GLY A 283 4.12 22.22 10.30
C GLY A 283 5.38 22.58 9.50
N GLY A 284 5.50 22.13 8.25
CA GLY A 284 6.66 22.37 7.38
C GLY A 284 7.79 21.35 7.54
N SER A 285 7.61 20.30 8.34
CA SER A 285 8.56 19.20 8.45
C SER A 285 8.14 18.04 7.54
N VAL A 286 8.97 17.73 6.54
CA VAL A 286 8.81 16.56 5.67
C VAL A 286 10.17 15.88 5.51
N SER A 287 10.19 14.56 5.41
CA SER A 287 11.40 13.82 5.04
C SER A 287 11.34 13.47 3.56
N GLY A 288 12.36 13.85 2.80
CA GLY A 288 12.51 13.55 1.39
C GLY A 288 13.77 12.76 1.12
N GLN A 289 13.71 11.84 0.15
CA GLN A 289 14.86 11.13 -0.39
C GLN A 289 14.63 10.90 -1.88
N GLY A 290 15.67 11.00 -2.70
CA GLY A 290 15.53 10.77 -4.12
C GLY A 290 16.84 10.57 -4.85
N SER A 291 16.75 9.93 -6.01
CA SER A 291 17.81 9.76 -7.00
C SER A 291 17.20 9.26 -8.31
N GLY A 292 17.94 9.32 -9.41
CA GLY A 292 17.50 8.76 -10.69
C GLY A 292 16.18 9.33 -11.22
N GLY A 293 15.90 10.62 -10.94
CA GLY A 293 14.67 11.28 -11.37
C GLY A 293 13.42 10.93 -10.57
N THR A 294 13.58 10.36 -9.38
CA THR A 294 12.48 10.05 -8.46
C THR A 294 12.76 10.58 -7.08
N PHE A 295 11.80 11.31 -6.52
CA PHE A 295 11.82 11.72 -5.11
C PHE A 295 10.62 11.12 -4.39
N VAL A 296 10.87 10.68 -3.17
CA VAL A 296 9.87 10.13 -2.25
C VAL A 296 9.82 11.05 -1.04
N PHE A 297 8.62 11.52 -0.72
CA PHE A 297 8.39 12.37 0.45
C PHE A 297 7.43 11.67 1.40
N ASP A 298 7.84 11.54 2.67
CA ASP A 298 6.99 11.09 3.75
C ASP A 298 6.49 12.28 4.57
N LEU A 299 5.16 12.39 4.66
CA LEU A 299 4.44 13.43 5.39
C LEU A 299 3.65 12.77 6.51
N THR A 300 4.01 13.09 7.75
CA THR A 300 3.27 12.65 8.94
C THR A 300 2.47 13.83 9.49
N TYR A 301 1.19 13.60 9.75
CA TYR A 301 0.26 14.62 10.23
C TYR A 301 -0.70 14.03 11.28
N PRO A 302 -1.42 14.83 12.09
CA PRO A 302 -2.07 14.34 13.31
C PRO A 302 -3.03 13.15 13.17
N ASN A 303 -3.65 12.97 12.01
CA ASN A 303 -4.61 11.90 11.74
C ASN A 303 -4.16 10.91 10.66
N GLY A 304 -2.87 10.91 10.28
CA GLY A 304 -2.40 9.99 9.24
C GLY A 304 -0.98 10.20 8.73
N THR A 305 -0.68 9.46 7.67
CA THR A 305 0.58 9.56 6.92
C THR A 305 0.29 9.57 5.43
N LEU A 306 1.08 10.31 4.67
CA LEU A 306 1.10 10.32 3.21
C LEU A 306 2.54 10.11 2.75
N THR A 307 2.78 9.11 1.91
CA THR A 307 4.01 9.00 1.12
C THR A 307 3.69 9.40 -0.31
N ALA A 308 4.40 10.38 -0.86
CA ALA A 308 4.22 10.86 -2.23
C ALA A 308 5.49 10.61 -3.06
N PHE A 309 5.33 10.02 -4.24
CA PHE A 309 6.41 9.80 -5.20
C PHE A 309 6.27 10.78 -6.36
N VAL A 310 7.31 11.58 -6.57
CA VAL A 310 7.39 12.57 -7.64
C VAL A 310 8.38 12.08 -8.69
N GLY A 311 7.94 12.05 -9.95
CA GLY A 311 8.76 11.66 -11.09
C GLY A 311 9.23 12.89 -11.85
N GLY A 312 10.47 12.88 -12.31
CA GLY A 312 11.03 13.96 -13.12
C GLY A 312 10.51 14.03 -14.54
N GLY A 313 9.88 12.96 -15.06
CA GLY A 313 9.43 12.96 -16.44
C GLY A 313 8.29 13.91 -16.72
N THR A 314 7.30 13.92 -15.81
CA THR A 314 6.15 14.84 -15.88
C THR A 314 6.18 15.95 -14.82
N GLU A 315 7.12 15.90 -13.88
CA GLU A 315 7.13 16.73 -12.67
C GLU A 315 5.80 16.66 -11.88
N ARG A 316 5.22 15.45 -11.81
CA ARG A 316 3.97 15.18 -11.09
C ARG A 316 4.16 14.10 -10.04
N VAL A 317 3.27 14.11 -9.05
CA VAL A 317 3.06 12.96 -8.18
C VAL A 317 2.44 11.84 -9.02
N PHE A 318 3.17 10.73 -9.17
CA PHE A 318 2.69 9.57 -9.92
C PHE A 318 2.32 8.40 -8.99
N MET A 319 2.72 8.43 -7.73
CA MET A 319 2.31 7.42 -6.75
C MET A 319 2.07 8.04 -5.39
N GLU A 320 1.07 7.54 -4.69
CA GLU A 320 0.79 7.91 -3.30
C GLU A 320 0.41 6.70 -2.44
N HIS A 321 0.83 6.74 -1.18
CA HIS A 321 0.38 5.84 -0.12
C HIS A 321 -0.23 6.67 1.01
N GLN A 322 -1.50 6.47 1.32
CA GLN A 322 -2.18 7.15 2.42
C GLN A 322 -2.59 6.17 3.52
N ARG A 323 -2.42 6.59 4.78
CA ARG A 323 -3.02 5.95 5.95
C ARG A 323 -3.71 7.02 6.78
N ILE A 324 -5.00 6.85 7.06
CA ILE A 324 -5.81 7.83 7.78
C ILE A 324 -6.58 7.13 8.90
N ASP A 325 -6.51 7.66 10.11
CA ASP A 325 -7.29 7.15 11.24
C ASP A 325 -8.79 7.40 11.01
N LEU A 326 -9.62 6.35 11.15
CA LEU A 326 -11.07 6.46 10.91
C LEU A 326 -11.75 7.43 11.88
N SER A 327 -11.20 7.60 13.08
CA SER A 327 -11.68 8.58 14.07
C SER A 327 -11.52 10.02 13.59
N GLY A 328 -10.56 10.28 12.69
CA GLY A 328 -10.33 11.58 12.05
C GLY A 328 -11.18 11.81 10.81
N ILE A 329 -11.82 10.78 10.27
CA ILE A 329 -12.65 10.88 9.07
C ILE A 329 -14.04 11.41 9.45
N ARG A 330 -14.48 12.44 8.74
CA ARG A 330 -15.87 12.93 8.77
C ARG A 330 -16.40 12.85 7.35
N SER A 331 -17.52 12.17 7.19
CA SER A 331 -18.22 12.14 5.91
C SER A 331 -19.02 13.43 5.73
N ARG A 332 -19.03 13.97 4.51
CA ARG A 332 -19.75 15.20 4.19
C ARG A 332 -21.26 15.00 4.12
N GLU A 333 -21.71 13.88 3.56
CA GLU A 333 -23.12 13.57 3.39
C GLU A 333 -23.45 12.14 3.80
N ALA A 334 -24.49 12.00 4.63
CA ALA A 334 -25.05 10.73 5.01
C ALA A 334 -26.40 10.55 4.31
N VAL A 335 -26.69 9.33 3.86
CA VAL A 335 -28.06 8.93 3.51
C VAL A 335 -28.60 8.10 4.66
N THR A 336 -29.76 8.50 5.17
CA THR A 336 -30.44 7.80 6.25
C THR A 336 -31.77 7.27 5.77
N ARG A 337 -32.09 6.03 6.15
CA ARG A 337 -33.37 5.39 5.90
C ARG A 337 -33.84 4.66 7.15
N THR A 338 -35.07 4.95 7.56
CA THR A 338 -35.72 4.31 8.70
C THR A 338 -36.85 3.42 8.19
N LEU A 339 -36.75 2.13 8.49
CA LEU A 339 -37.80 1.12 8.31
C LEU A 339 -37.98 0.38 9.65
N ASP A 340 -37.68 -0.92 9.68
CA ASP A 340 -37.57 -1.69 10.93
C ASP A 340 -36.31 -1.24 11.70
N LEU A 341 -35.24 -0.90 10.96
CA LEU A 341 -34.00 -0.33 11.48
C LEU A 341 -33.75 1.06 10.89
N THR A 342 -33.07 1.93 11.66
CA THR A 342 -32.51 3.18 11.14
C THR A 342 -31.11 2.91 10.61
N LEU A 343 -30.98 2.90 9.29
CA LEU A 343 -29.72 2.71 8.57
C LEU A 343 -29.18 4.06 8.10
N THR A 344 -27.99 4.42 8.56
CA THR A 344 -27.26 5.62 8.14
C THR A 344 -25.97 5.23 7.43
N VAL A 345 -25.86 5.58 6.15
CA VAL A 345 -24.70 5.31 5.31
C VAL A 345 -23.97 6.61 5.02
N ASN A 346 -22.75 6.72 5.53
CA ASN A 346 -21.88 7.87 5.30
C ASN A 346 -20.82 7.47 4.27
N ARG A 347 -20.91 8.04 3.08
CA ARG A 347 -20.10 7.67 1.92
C ARG A 347 -19.13 8.79 1.56
N THR A 348 -18.03 8.40 0.94
CA THR A 348 -17.08 9.30 0.28
C THR A 348 -17.01 8.95 -1.21
N PHE A 349 -15.83 9.03 -1.82
CA PHE A 349 -15.56 8.65 -3.20
C PHE A 349 -15.36 7.13 -3.41
N PRO A 350 -15.36 6.64 -4.66
CA PRO A 350 -15.07 5.24 -4.96
C PRO A 350 -13.71 4.77 -4.40
N GLY A 351 -13.72 3.68 -3.63
CA GLY A 351 -12.58 3.19 -2.86
C GLY A 351 -12.33 3.94 -1.54
N GLY A 352 -13.00 5.06 -1.31
CA GLY A 352 -12.92 5.79 -0.05
C GLY A 352 -13.66 5.11 1.11
N PRO A 353 -13.49 5.60 2.35
CA PRO A 353 -14.10 5.00 3.53
C PRO A 353 -15.63 5.14 3.55
N LEU A 354 -16.31 4.01 3.78
CA LEU A 354 -17.76 3.88 3.90
C LEU A 354 -18.12 3.51 5.34
N ARG A 355 -18.86 4.37 6.04
CA ARG A 355 -19.38 4.11 7.38
C ARG A 355 -20.85 3.73 7.33
N ILE A 356 -21.18 2.56 7.84
CA ILE A 356 -22.55 2.04 7.94
C ILE A 356 -22.89 1.99 9.41
N ALA A 357 -23.92 2.73 9.83
CA ALA A 357 -24.42 2.72 11.19
C ALA A 357 -25.87 2.27 11.23
N VAL A 358 -26.19 1.43 12.20
CA VAL A 358 -27.53 0.84 12.37
C VAL A 358 -27.99 1.08 13.80
N THR A 359 -29.17 1.66 13.95
CA THR A 359 -29.79 1.91 15.25
C THR A 359 -31.27 1.53 15.25
N GLU A 360 -31.78 1.22 16.44
CA GLU A 360 -33.20 0.98 16.68
C GLU A 360 -33.98 2.32 16.55
N PRO A 361 -35.00 2.42 15.68
CA PRO A 361 -35.70 3.68 15.41
C PRO A 361 -36.33 4.34 16.64
N ARG A 362 -36.76 3.56 17.64
CA ARG A 362 -37.46 4.11 18.82
C ARG A 362 -36.53 4.55 19.94
N THR A 363 -35.48 3.79 20.20
CA THR A 363 -34.57 4.04 21.32
C THR A 363 -33.31 4.78 20.89
N GLY A 364 -32.94 4.67 19.61
CA GLY A 364 -31.66 5.14 19.08
C GLY A 364 -30.47 4.28 19.50
N GLU A 365 -30.72 3.12 20.12
CA GLU A 365 -29.66 2.20 20.56
C GLU A 365 -28.97 1.55 19.35
N PRO A 366 -27.65 1.29 19.43
CA PRO A 366 -26.91 0.60 18.38
C PRO A 366 -27.41 -0.84 18.21
N VAL A 367 -27.44 -1.33 16.97
CA VAL A 367 -27.87 -2.69 16.62
C VAL A 367 -26.75 -3.43 15.89
N ASP A 368 -26.48 -4.66 16.32
CA ASP A 368 -25.62 -5.59 15.58
C ASP A 368 -26.41 -6.19 14.40
N ALA A 369 -25.97 -5.89 13.19
CA ALA A 369 -26.62 -6.26 11.95
C ALA A 369 -25.60 -6.77 10.94
N VAL A 370 -25.97 -7.84 10.23
CA VAL A 370 -25.25 -8.32 9.04
C VAL A 370 -25.43 -7.31 7.92
N VAL A 371 -24.31 -6.87 7.35
CA VAL A 371 -24.27 -5.88 6.27
C VAL A 371 -23.98 -6.55 4.94
N LYS A 372 -24.83 -6.30 3.96
CA LYS A 372 -24.70 -6.73 2.57
C LYS A 372 -24.61 -5.53 1.65
N ILE A 373 -23.71 -5.58 0.67
CA ILE A 373 -23.58 -4.55 -0.37
C ILE A 373 -23.66 -5.22 -1.74
N GLY A 374 -24.47 -4.65 -2.63
CA GLY A 374 -24.63 -5.13 -4.00
C GLY A 374 -25.09 -4.04 -4.95
N ARG A 375 -25.52 -4.45 -6.14
CA ARG A 375 -26.22 -3.57 -7.10
C ARG A 375 -27.71 -3.81 -7.03
N GLU A 376 -28.50 -2.83 -7.45
CA GLU A 376 -29.95 -3.01 -7.54
C GLU A 376 -30.28 -4.16 -8.50
N GLY A 377 -31.11 -5.11 -8.05
CA GLY A 377 -31.49 -6.30 -8.80
C GLY A 377 -30.37 -7.31 -9.06
N GLY A 378 -29.16 -7.12 -8.51
CA GLY A 378 -28.01 -8.00 -8.67
C GLY A 378 -27.68 -8.83 -7.42
N GLU A 379 -26.60 -9.61 -7.51
CA GLU A 379 -26.03 -10.30 -6.35
C GLU A 379 -25.49 -9.29 -5.33
N SER A 380 -25.61 -9.63 -4.04
CA SER A 380 -25.03 -8.86 -2.95
C SER A 380 -24.00 -9.71 -2.21
N ALA A 381 -22.93 -9.07 -1.76
CA ALA A 381 -21.86 -9.70 -1.01
C ALA A 381 -22.02 -9.38 0.49
N ASP A 382 -21.81 -10.39 1.33
CA ASP A 382 -21.69 -10.23 2.77
C ASP A 382 -20.39 -9.47 3.10
N ILE A 383 -20.52 -8.34 3.79
CA ILE A 383 -19.40 -7.45 4.11
C ILE A 383 -18.86 -7.74 5.51
N GLY A 384 -19.75 -7.99 6.46
CA GLY A 384 -19.44 -8.19 7.88
C GLY A 384 -20.66 -7.86 8.74
N THR A 385 -20.43 -7.63 10.03
CA THR A 385 -21.47 -7.18 10.98
C THR A 385 -21.11 -5.84 11.59
N THR A 386 -22.11 -5.09 12.07
CA THR A 386 -21.90 -3.80 12.75
C THR A 386 -21.43 -3.93 14.20
N GLY A 387 -21.60 -5.08 14.84
CA GLY A 387 -21.16 -5.32 16.21
C GLY A 387 -21.91 -4.48 17.26
N ASP A 388 -21.39 -4.49 18.49
CA ASP A 388 -22.04 -3.89 19.66
C ASP A 388 -22.19 -2.36 19.60
N ASP A 389 -21.32 -1.67 18.85
CA ASP A 389 -21.39 -0.22 18.65
C ASP A 389 -22.31 0.19 17.49
N GLY A 390 -22.86 -0.79 16.76
CA GLY A 390 -23.76 -0.58 15.64
C GLY A 390 -23.08 0.06 14.44
N VAL A 391 -21.75 -0.07 14.28
CA VAL A 391 -20.98 0.57 13.20
C VAL A 391 -20.08 -0.42 12.47
N LEU A 392 -20.20 -0.44 11.14
CA LEU A 392 -19.25 -1.11 10.25
C LEU A 392 -18.54 -0.09 9.35
N TRP A 393 -17.22 -0.18 9.29
CA TRP A 393 -16.41 0.51 8.29
C TRP A 393 -15.97 -0.44 7.18
N THR A 394 -16.11 0.02 5.94
CA THR A 394 -15.66 -0.69 4.73
C THR A 394 -15.22 0.33 3.67
N VAL A 395 -14.98 -0.11 2.45
CA VAL A 395 -14.66 0.74 1.29
C VAL A 395 -15.89 0.92 0.39
N SER A 396 -16.08 2.14 -0.11
CA SER A 396 -17.16 2.50 -1.02
C SER A 396 -16.98 1.87 -2.40
N PRO A 397 -17.99 1.19 -2.95
CA PRO A 397 -17.98 0.76 -4.36
C PRO A 397 -17.94 1.94 -5.34
N ARG A 398 -17.62 1.66 -6.60
CA ARG A 398 -17.79 2.63 -7.70
C ARG A 398 -19.23 2.58 -8.22
N GLY A 399 -19.80 3.77 -8.47
CA GLY A 399 -21.16 3.93 -8.97
C GLY A 399 -22.22 3.77 -7.89
N GLU A 400 -23.46 3.52 -8.32
CA GLU A 400 -24.59 3.26 -7.44
C GLU A 400 -24.51 1.85 -6.83
N PHE A 401 -24.86 1.76 -5.54
CA PHE A 401 -24.89 0.51 -4.78
C PHE A 401 -26.03 0.52 -3.78
N VAL A 402 -26.45 -0.69 -3.39
CA VAL A 402 -27.49 -0.92 -2.38
C VAL A 402 -26.83 -1.49 -1.13
N VAL A 403 -27.09 -0.86 0.01
CA VAL A 403 -26.72 -1.38 1.33
C VAL A 403 -27.97 -2.00 1.95
N THR A 404 -27.88 -3.27 2.32
CA THR A 404 -28.94 -3.97 3.06
C THR A 404 -28.38 -4.44 4.39
N VAL A 405 -29.11 -4.18 5.47
CA VAL A 405 -28.76 -4.62 6.81
C VAL A 405 -29.86 -5.51 7.37
N VAL A 406 -29.47 -6.59 8.03
CA VAL A 406 -30.37 -7.53 8.69
C VAL A 406 -29.87 -7.74 10.11
N GLU A 407 -30.69 -7.48 11.12
CA GLU A 407 -30.31 -7.66 12.52
C GLU A 407 -29.88 -9.12 12.81
N VAL A 408 -28.82 -9.29 13.59
CA VAL A 408 -28.30 -10.61 13.97
C VAL A 408 -29.28 -11.29 14.91
N GLY A 409 -29.83 -12.43 14.49
CA GLY A 409 -30.75 -13.23 15.31
C GLY A 409 -32.21 -12.75 15.28
N ALA A 410 -32.52 -11.72 14.49
CA ALA A 410 -33.87 -11.22 14.25
C ALA A 410 -34.19 -11.16 12.74
N THR A 411 -35.37 -10.65 12.40
CA THR A 411 -35.84 -10.52 11.00
C THR A 411 -35.90 -9.07 10.53
N ASP A 412 -35.51 -8.12 11.38
CA ASP A 412 -35.61 -6.70 11.10
C ASP A 412 -34.59 -6.31 10.03
N VAL A 413 -35.07 -5.57 9.03
CA VAL A 413 -34.32 -5.27 7.82
C VAL A 413 -34.44 -3.79 7.45
N SER A 414 -33.35 -3.23 6.96
CA SER A 414 -33.37 -1.92 6.31
C SER A 414 -32.48 -1.94 5.07
N THR A 415 -32.88 -1.19 4.06
CA THR A 415 -32.15 -1.13 2.78
C THR A 415 -32.12 0.29 2.27
N VAL A 416 -31.00 0.68 1.67
CA VAL A 416 -30.83 2.03 1.10
C VAL A 416 -29.97 1.97 -0.15
N THR A 417 -30.43 2.64 -1.21
CA THR A 417 -29.69 2.86 -2.44
C THR A 417 -28.93 4.17 -2.34
N THR A 418 -27.67 4.18 -2.75
CA THR A 418 -26.83 5.37 -2.73
C THR A 418 -25.70 5.29 -3.75
N THR A 419 -25.00 6.40 -3.98
CA THR A 419 -23.85 6.48 -4.91
C THR A 419 -22.68 7.18 -4.25
N SER A 420 -21.46 6.74 -4.52
CA SER A 420 -20.25 7.42 -4.08
C SER A 420 -20.21 8.88 -4.57
N SER A 421 -19.66 9.78 -3.75
CA SER A 421 -19.43 11.19 -4.09
C SER A 421 -18.18 11.36 -4.94
N ASP A 422 -17.98 12.54 -5.53
CA ASP A 422 -16.74 12.81 -6.25
C ASP A 422 -15.56 12.97 -5.27
N PRO A 423 -14.35 12.48 -5.62
CA PRO A 423 -13.15 12.71 -4.84
C PRO A 423 -12.68 14.16 -4.99
N VAL A 424 -12.04 14.69 -3.96
CA VAL A 424 -11.19 15.89 -4.12
C VAL A 424 -9.83 15.40 -4.64
N THR A 425 -9.35 15.96 -5.74
CA THR A 425 -8.22 15.36 -6.48
C THR A 425 -6.94 16.18 -6.40
N VAL A 426 -5.80 15.53 -6.63
CA VAL A 426 -4.51 16.23 -6.80
C VAL A 426 -4.53 17.18 -7.99
N ALA A 427 -5.22 16.82 -9.10
CA ALA A 427 -5.32 17.66 -10.29
C ALA A 427 -5.98 19.02 -10.00
N GLU A 428 -7.10 19.02 -9.27
CA GLU A 428 -7.79 20.25 -8.85
C GLU A 428 -6.90 21.21 -8.05
N ALA A 429 -6.00 20.67 -7.20
CA ALA A 429 -5.07 21.49 -6.42
C ALA A 429 -4.06 22.21 -7.34
N LEU A 430 -3.59 21.51 -8.38
CA LEU A 430 -2.62 22.07 -9.32
C LEU A 430 -3.24 23.14 -10.21
N ASP A 431 -4.49 22.96 -10.64
CA ASP A 431 -5.24 23.96 -11.43
C ASP A 431 -5.54 25.22 -10.62
N SER A 432 -5.99 25.06 -9.37
CA SER A 432 -6.24 26.19 -8.47
C SER A 432 -4.97 26.98 -8.10
N SER A 433 -3.81 26.33 -8.07
CA SER A 433 -2.53 26.99 -7.86
C SER A 433 -2.07 27.80 -9.08
N GLY A 434 -2.50 27.43 -10.29
CA GLY A 434 -2.15 28.12 -11.53
C GLY A 434 -2.90 29.43 -11.74
N SER A 435 -4.14 29.55 -11.25
CA SER A 435 -4.97 30.75 -11.47
C SER A 435 -4.53 31.97 -10.65
N ASN A 436 -3.78 31.77 -9.56
CA ASN A 436 -3.29 32.87 -8.71
C ASN A 436 -2.05 33.58 -9.27
N SER A 437 -1.54 33.16 -10.43
CA SER A 437 -0.31 33.69 -11.05
C SER A 437 -0.55 34.79 -12.09
N THR A 438 -1.80 35.13 -12.41
CA THR A 438 -2.13 36.01 -13.57
C THR A 438 -2.76 37.36 -13.18
N GLU A 439 -2.94 37.67 -11.90
CA GLU A 439 -3.47 38.97 -11.44
C GLU A 439 -2.48 39.68 -10.51
N SER A 440 -1.33 40.11 -11.06
CA SER A 440 -0.49 41.17 -10.49
C SER A 440 0.47 41.67 -11.56
N GLY A 441 -0.03 42.49 -12.47
CA GLY A 441 0.76 43.05 -13.55
C GLY A 441 -0.02 44.03 -14.42
N GLU A 442 -0.53 45.11 -13.83
CA GLU A 442 -0.74 46.40 -14.51
C GLU A 442 -0.18 47.54 -13.67
#